data_AF-A0A5E4GIT0-F1
#
_entry.id   AF-A0A5E4GIT0-F1
#
_cell.length_a   1.000
_cell.length_b   1.000
_cell.length_c   1.000
_cell.angle_alpha   90.00
_cell.angle_beta   90.00
_cell.angle_gamma   90.00
#
_symmetry.space_group_name_H-M   'P 1'
#
loop_
_entity.id
_entity.type
_entity.pdbx_description
1 polymer ?
#
loop_
_entity_poly.entity_id
_entity_poly.type
_entity_poly.pdbx_seq_one_letter_code
_entity_poly.pdbx_strand_id
1 'polypeptide(L)'
;QHMIHIKTAYPKFRKRTKWLQDKHNSTFIQWLRFKVQSELGEDNNGVSENLRWLAAGPNMAVPLYRNYLIKGIKFNIKAQDDVRTTQNSGVYLLAQTMQVASAKDKNPILSNMGFYGVIQEIWDLDYQKFTIPVFRCDWIDSSGLVVDELGFTLVDLSKIGHRNDQFVLASQVKQIFFVDHPMHRGWS
;
A
#
# COMPACT_ATOMS: atom_id res chain seq x y z
N GLN A 1 -7.62 11.56 14.82
CA GLN A 1 -8.55 11.23 15.93
C GLN A 1 -8.34 9.84 16.52
N HIS A 2 -8.34 8.74 15.74
CA HIS A 2 -8.13 7.38 16.27
C HIS A 2 -6.82 7.24 17.09
N MET A 3 -5.70 7.77 16.59
CA MET A 3 -4.42 7.72 17.31
C MET A 3 -4.48 8.40 18.69
N ILE A 4 -5.28 9.47 18.82
CA ILE A 4 -5.52 10.15 20.10
C ILE A 4 -6.34 9.24 21.01
N HIS A 5 -7.41 8.64 20.49
CA HIS A 5 -8.23 7.66 21.22
C HIS A 5 -7.40 6.51 21.78
N ILE A 6 -6.51 5.90 20.98
CA ILE A 6 -5.60 4.83 21.44
C ILE A 6 -4.67 5.33 22.55
N LYS A 7 -4.06 6.51 22.38
CA LYS A 7 -3.16 7.07 23.40
C LYS A 7 -3.85 7.35 24.73
N THR A 8 -5.12 7.73 24.70
CA THR A 8 -5.95 7.94 25.90
C THR A 8 -6.36 6.62 26.54
N ALA A 9 -6.80 5.63 25.75
CA ALA A 9 -7.21 4.32 26.25
C ALA A 9 -6.03 3.50 26.82
N TYR A 10 -4.81 3.73 26.32
CA TYR A 10 -3.61 2.96 26.67
C TYR A 10 -2.45 3.85 27.11
N PRO A 11 -2.56 4.57 28.24
CA PRO A 11 -1.57 5.56 28.67
C PRO A 11 -0.17 4.96 28.90
N LYS A 12 -0.10 3.69 29.34
CA LYS A 12 1.16 2.94 29.53
C LYS A 12 1.97 2.78 28.23
N PHE A 13 1.31 2.84 27.07
CA PHE A 13 1.93 2.65 25.75
C PHE A 13 2.11 3.96 24.99
N ARG A 14 1.80 5.12 25.59
CA ARG A 14 1.81 6.44 24.93
C ARG A 14 3.14 6.82 24.26
N LYS A 15 4.26 6.31 24.77
CA LYS A 15 5.62 6.52 24.23
C LYS A 15 6.09 5.40 23.29
N ARG A 16 5.33 4.33 23.10
CA ARG A 16 5.71 3.18 22.26
C ARG A 16 5.15 3.34 20.85
N THR A 17 5.87 4.07 20.00
CA THR A 17 5.44 4.43 18.64
C THR A 17 5.01 3.22 17.80
N LYS A 18 5.83 2.17 17.74
CA LYS A 18 5.52 0.95 16.98
C LYS A 18 4.21 0.30 17.44
N TRP A 19 4.07 0.09 18.75
CA TRP A 19 2.87 -0.50 19.33
C TRP A 19 1.61 0.33 19.01
N LEU A 20 1.71 1.66 19.10
CA LEU A 20 0.59 2.56 18.77
C LEU A 20 0.20 2.45 17.30
N GLN A 21 1.17 2.36 16.39
CA GLN A 21 0.90 2.19 14.96
C GLN A 21 0.29 0.83 14.65
N ASP A 22 0.83 -0.25 15.21
CA ASP A 22 0.30 -1.61 15.04
C ASP A 22 -1.13 -1.71 15.58
N LYS A 23 -1.38 -1.11 16.75
CA LYS A 23 -2.73 -1.03 17.33
C LYS A 23 -3.66 -0.19 16.46
N HIS A 24 -3.18 0.95 15.95
CA HIS A 24 -3.93 1.78 15.02
C HIS A 24 -4.34 1.00 13.78
N ASN A 25 -3.40 0.38 13.08
CA ASN A 25 -3.66 -0.37 11.84
C ASN A 25 -4.64 -1.53 12.07
N SER A 26 -4.47 -2.28 13.17
CA SER A 26 -5.33 -3.44 13.46
C SER A 26 -6.74 -3.08 13.94
N THR A 27 -6.97 -1.92 14.57
CA THR A 27 -8.29 -1.55 15.09
C THR A 27 -8.98 -0.42 14.33
N PHE A 28 -8.32 0.19 13.34
CA PHE A 28 -8.83 1.39 12.67
C PHE A 28 -10.18 1.18 11.98
N ILE A 29 -10.34 0.10 11.22
CA ILE A 29 -11.60 -0.18 10.49
C ILE A 29 -12.77 -0.30 11.47
N GLN A 30 -12.59 -1.05 12.55
CA GLN A 30 -13.62 -1.23 13.57
C GLN A 30 -13.92 0.08 14.31
N TRP A 31 -12.87 0.84 14.68
CA TRP A 31 -13.03 2.15 15.30
C TRP A 31 -13.76 3.13 14.39
N LEU A 32 -13.44 3.17 13.09
CA LEU A 32 -14.06 4.05 12.11
C LEU A 32 -15.56 3.77 11.99
N ARG A 33 -15.93 2.49 11.92
CA ARG A 33 -17.33 2.03 11.93
C ARG A 33 -18.10 2.55 13.13
N PHE A 34 -17.59 2.31 14.34
CA PHE A 34 -18.25 2.76 15.56
C PHE A 34 -18.31 4.27 15.68
N LYS A 35 -17.24 4.97 15.27
CA LYS A 35 -17.18 6.43 15.34
C LYS A 35 -18.25 7.06 14.43
N VAL A 36 -18.35 6.60 13.18
CA VAL A 36 -19.38 7.07 12.25
C VAL A 36 -20.78 6.74 12.75
N GLN A 37 -21.02 5.51 13.23
CA GLN A 37 -22.33 5.12 13.75
C GLN A 37 -22.77 5.96 14.95
N SER A 38 -21.84 6.27 15.86
CA SER A 38 -22.10 7.13 17.02
C SER A 38 -22.50 8.55 16.61
N GLU A 39 -21.80 9.14 15.64
CA GLU A 39 -22.11 10.50 15.18
C GLU A 39 -23.44 10.54 14.42
N LEU A 40 -23.79 9.49 13.67
CA LEU A 40 -25.08 9.43 12.97
C LEU A 40 -26.30 9.43 13.89
N GLY A 41 -26.14 9.07 15.17
CA GLY A 41 -27.20 9.16 16.17
C GLY A 41 -27.49 10.58 16.66
N GLU A 42 -26.67 11.56 16.28
CA GLU A 42 -26.84 12.98 16.62
C GLU A 42 -27.49 13.73 15.45
N ASP A 43 -28.42 14.65 15.78
CA ASP A 43 -29.00 15.57 14.79
C ASP A 43 -27.92 16.52 14.24
N ASN A 44 -27.94 16.80 12.94
CA ASN A 44 -26.94 17.65 12.26
C ASN A 44 -25.47 17.18 12.40
N ASN A 45 -25.22 15.88 12.48
CA ASN A 45 -23.89 15.27 12.67
C ASN A 45 -22.78 15.61 11.65
N GLY A 46 -23.10 16.26 10.52
CA GLY A 46 -22.11 16.70 9.54
C GLY A 46 -21.31 15.57 8.86
N VAL A 47 -21.66 14.29 9.10
CA VAL A 47 -20.94 13.15 8.54
C VAL A 47 -21.25 13.04 7.05
N SER A 48 -20.24 13.24 6.21
CA SER A 48 -20.37 13.16 4.76
C SER A 48 -20.76 11.76 4.28
N GLU A 49 -21.50 11.68 3.17
CA GLU A 49 -21.94 10.41 2.59
C GLU A 49 -20.74 9.49 2.27
N ASN A 50 -19.66 10.05 1.70
CA ASN A 50 -18.44 9.27 1.40
C ASN A 50 -17.84 8.62 2.64
N LEU A 51 -17.81 9.32 3.77
CA LEU A 51 -17.29 8.78 5.02
C LEU A 51 -18.17 7.64 5.56
N ARG A 52 -19.50 7.72 5.37
CA ARG A 52 -20.43 6.64 5.72
C ARG A 52 -20.15 5.37 4.92
N TRP A 53 -19.94 5.51 3.61
CA TRP A 53 -19.60 4.37 2.75
C TRP A 53 -18.22 3.78 3.07
N LEU A 54 -17.21 4.62 3.31
CA LEU A 54 -15.89 4.13 3.75
C LEU A 54 -15.98 3.33 5.06
N ALA A 55 -16.77 3.80 6.01
CA ALA A 55 -17.00 3.09 7.27
C ALA A 55 -17.79 1.78 7.06
N ALA A 56 -18.80 1.79 6.19
CA ALA A 56 -19.56 0.58 5.86
C ALA A 56 -18.67 -0.52 5.25
N GLY A 57 -17.62 -0.14 4.52
CA GLY A 57 -16.71 -1.07 3.85
C GLY A 57 -17.15 -1.36 2.41
N PRO A 58 -16.26 -1.93 1.58
CA PRO A 58 -16.58 -2.24 0.20
C PRO A 58 -17.47 -3.48 0.11
N ASN A 59 -18.06 -3.69 -1.06
CA ASN A 59 -18.74 -4.91 -1.44
C ASN A 59 -17.78 -6.11 -1.36
N MET A 60 -18.31 -7.28 -1.03
CA MET A 60 -17.53 -8.52 -0.93
C MET A 60 -17.10 -9.06 -2.29
N ALA A 61 -17.85 -8.73 -3.35
CA ALA A 61 -17.46 -9.02 -4.72
C ALA A 61 -16.46 -7.96 -5.20
N VAL A 62 -15.29 -8.39 -5.67
CA VAL A 62 -14.23 -7.50 -6.13
C VAL A 62 -13.99 -7.74 -7.63
N PRO A 63 -14.37 -6.79 -8.50
CA PRO A 63 -14.00 -6.82 -9.91
C PRO A 63 -12.48 -6.82 -10.11
N LEU A 64 -12.01 -7.68 -11.02
CA LEU A 64 -10.61 -7.85 -11.38
C LEU A 64 -10.36 -7.39 -12.82
N TYR A 65 -9.28 -6.64 -13.04
CA TYR A 65 -8.93 -6.12 -14.35
C TYR A 65 -7.54 -6.55 -14.81
N ARG A 66 -7.38 -6.77 -16.11
CA ARG A 66 -6.07 -7.04 -16.73
C ARG A 66 -5.25 -5.77 -16.99
N ASN A 67 -5.92 -4.64 -17.09
CA ASN A 67 -5.30 -3.33 -17.28
C ASN A 67 -6.21 -2.23 -16.72
N TYR A 68 -5.61 -1.09 -16.37
CA TYR A 68 -6.32 0.02 -15.74
C TYR A 68 -5.71 1.36 -16.16
N LEU A 69 -6.55 2.32 -16.54
CA LEU A 69 -6.13 3.65 -16.96
C LEU A 69 -6.43 4.66 -15.85
N ILE A 70 -5.39 5.22 -15.23
CA ILE A 70 -5.54 6.26 -14.21
C ILE A 70 -4.70 7.48 -14.60
N LYS A 71 -5.35 8.64 -14.69
CA LYS A 71 -4.72 9.92 -15.07
C LYS A 71 -3.88 9.82 -16.36
N GLY A 72 -4.35 9.07 -17.36
CA GLY A 72 -3.68 8.90 -18.65
C GLY A 72 -2.56 7.85 -18.66
N ILE A 73 -2.24 7.24 -17.51
CA ILE A 73 -1.22 6.18 -17.40
C ILE A 73 -1.92 4.82 -17.38
N LYS A 74 -1.55 3.94 -18.32
CA LYS A 74 -2.11 2.59 -18.44
C LYS A 74 -1.23 1.60 -17.70
N PHE A 75 -1.75 1.02 -16.64
CA PHE A 75 -1.15 -0.08 -15.89
C PHE A 75 -1.66 -1.42 -16.43
N ASN A 76 -0.80 -2.43 -16.45
CA ASN A 76 -1.15 -3.80 -16.81
C ASN A 76 -0.81 -4.73 -15.64
N ILE A 77 -1.49 -5.88 -15.56
CA ILE A 77 -1.00 -7.01 -14.76
C ILE A 77 0.19 -7.66 -15.45
N LYS A 78 1.08 -8.30 -14.68
CA LYS A 78 2.29 -8.97 -15.21
C LYS A 78 1.98 -9.97 -16.31
N ALA A 79 0.96 -10.81 -16.13
CA ALA A 79 0.54 -11.79 -17.12
C ALA A 79 0.15 -11.17 -18.48
N GLN A 80 -0.26 -9.90 -18.49
CA GLN A 80 -0.60 -9.16 -19.71
C GLN A 80 0.63 -8.56 -20.38
N ASP A 81 1.66 -8.20 -19.62
CA ASP A 81 2.95 -7.73 -20.14
C ASP A 81 3.75 -8.89 -20.75
N ASP A 82 3.67 -10.10 -20.18
CA ASP A 82 4.42 -11.27 -20.65
C ASP A 82 4.07 -11.74 -22.08
N VAL A 83 2.93 -11.28 -22.58
CA VAL A 83 2.45 -11.56 -23.94
C VAL A 83 2.48 -10.32 -24.84
N ARG A 84 3.15 -9.24 -24.41
CA ARG A 84 3.25 -7.96 -25.13
C ARG A 84 4.70 -7.48 -25.21
N THR A 85 4.94 -6.55 -26.12
CA THR A 85 6.24 -5.86 -26.22
C THR A 85 6.37 -4.69 -25.25
N THR A 86 5.26 -4.18 -24.71
CA THR A 86 5.22 -3.07 -23.75
C THR A 86 5.17 -3.58 -22.32
N GLN A 87 5.94 -2.97 -21.41
CA GLN A 87 5.95 -3.30 -19.98
C GLN A 87 5.31 -2.17 -19.17
N ASN A 88 4.13 -2.43 -18.60
CA ASN A 88 3.33 -1.46 -17.88
C ASN A 88 2.91 -1.93 -16.48
N SER A 89 3.46 -3.05 -16.00
CA SER A 89 3.18 -3.66 -14.70
C SER A 89 4.14 -3.24 -13.59
N GLY A 90 5.27 -2.62 -13.93
CA GLY A 90 6.24 -2.12 -12.95
C GLY A 90 5.71 -0.91 -12.19
N VAL A 91 5.86 -0.93 -10.87
CA VAL A 91 5.44 0.17 -9.98
C VAL A 91 6.51 0.53 -8.96
N TYR A 92 6.54 1.81 -8.64
CA TYR A 92 7.36 2.39 -7.58
C TYR A 92 6.47 3.13 -6.58
N LEU A 93 6.70 2.90 -5.29
CA LEU A 93 6.06 3.59 -4.18
C LEU A 93 7.12 4.22 -3.28
N LEU A 94 7.06 5.53 -3.08
CA LEU A 94 7.82 6.20 -2.03
C LEU A 94 6.92 6.32 -0.80
N ALA A 95 7.13 5.45 0.19
CA ALA A 95 6.33 5.43 1.40
C ALA A 95 7.13 5.93 2.60
N GLN A 96 6.47 6.68 3.47
CA GLN A 96 7.02 7.02 4.77
C GLN A 96 6.84 5.81 5.70
N THR A 97 7.94 5.16 6.04
CA THR A 97 7.95 3.88 6.76
C THR A 97 8.70 3.99 8.09
N MET A 98 8.31 3.13 9.01
CA MET A 98 8.89 3.04 10.33
C MET A 98 10.03 2.02 10.32
N GLN A 99 11.26 2.51 10.37
CA GLN A 99 12.48 1.71 10.39
C GLN A 99 12.91 1.42 11.82
N VAL A 100 13.35 0.19 12.07
CA VAL A 100 13.96 -0.23 13.33
C VAL A 100 15.30 -0.89 13.03
N ALA A 101 16.35 -0.58 13.81
CA ALA A 101 17.67 -1.15 13.56
C ALA A 101 17.72 -2.67 13.85
N SER A 102 16.80 -3.16 14.68
CA SER A 102 16.62 -4.59 14.96
C SER A 102 15.24 -4.87 15.54
N ALA A 103 14.86 -6.15 15.64
CA ALA A 103 13.61 -6.56 16.31
C ALA A 103 13.55 -6.13 17.80
N LYS A 104 14.70 -5.86 18.44
CA LYS A 104 14.77 -5.41 19.85
C LYS A 104 14.76 -3.89 20.00
N ASP A 105 14.91 -3.15 18.91
CA ASP A 105 14.95 -1.69 18.91
C ASP A 105 13.56 -1.11 19.25
N LYS A 106 13.54 -0.22 20.25
CA LYS A 106 12.32 0.42 20.76
C LYS A 106 12.14 1.83 20.22
N ASN A 107 13.11 2.34 19.47
CA ASN A 107 13.16 3.72 18.98
C ASN A 107 13.12 3.72 17.45
N PRO A 108 11.95 3.47 16.86
CA PRO A 108 11.83 3.50 15.42
C PRO A 108 12.10 4.91 14.86
N ILE A 109 12.75 4.96 13.71
CA ILE A 109 12.97 6.17 12.92
C ILE A 109 11.96 6.18 11.78
N LEU A 110 11.33 7.32 11.54
CA LEU A 110 10.44 7.50 10.41
C LEU A 110 11.25 8.03 9.22
N SER A 111 11.33 7.28 8.13
CA SER A 111 12.07 7.67 6.92
C SER A 111 11.28 7.35 5.66
N ASN A 112 11.58 8.05 4.56
CA ASN A 112 11.03 7.72 3.26
C ASN A 112 11.81 6.55 2.67
N MET A 113 11.10 5.51 2.24
CA MET A 113 11.67 4.32 1.61
C MET A 113 10.97 4.07 0.27
N GLY A 114 11.77 3.77 -0.74
CA GLY A 114 11.29 3.35 -2.05
C GLY A 114 11.00 1.85 -2.07
N PHE A 115 9.86 1.49 -2.62
CA PHE A 115 9.45 0.11 -2.86
C PHE A 115 9.26 -0.08 -4.36
N TYR A 116 9.86 -1.14 -4.88
CA TYR A 116 9.73 -1.56 -6.27
C TYR A 116 8.87 -2.81 -6.29
N GLY A 117 7.96 -2.89 -7.25
CA GLY A 117 7.08 -4.04 -7.36
C GLY A 117 6.52 -4.24 -8.75
N VAL A 118 5.87 -5.38 -8.90
CA VAL A 118 5.20 -5.79 -10.13
C VAL A 118 3.73 -6.06 -9.83
N ILE A 119 2.84 -5.44 -10.60
CA ILE A 119 1.39 -5.62 -10.45
C ILE A 119 1.02 -7.05 -10.86
N GLN A 120 0.45 -7.81 -9.94
CA GLN A 120 -0.12 -9.14 -10.21
C GLN A 120 -1.61 -9.08 -10.47
N GLU A 121 -2.33 -8.25 -9.72
CA GLU A 121 -3.78 -8.09 -9.85
C GLU A 121 -4.18 -6.63 -9.69
N ILE A 122 -5.24 -6.24 -10.39
CA ILE A 122 -5.87 -4.93 -10.27
C ILE A 122 -7.31 -5.14 -9.81
N TRP A 123 -7.66 -4.55 -8.67
CA TRP A 123 -8.95 -4.69 -8.01
C TRP A 123 -9.64 -3.32 -7.98
N ASP A 124 -10.95 -3.29 -8.23
CA ASP A 124 -11.78 -2.12 -7.88
C ASP A 124 -12.57 -2.44 -6.61
N LEU A 125 -12.28 -1.72 -5.53
CA LEU A 125 -13.07 -1.82 -4.31
C LEU A 125 -14.34 -0.99 -4.47
N ASP A 126 -15.48 -1.65 -4.63
CA ASP A 126 -16.79 -1.01 -4.79
C ASP A 126 -17.41 -0.61 -3.45
N TYR A 127 -17.48 0.69 -3.17
CA TYR A 127 -18.14 1.26 -1.99
C TYR A 127 -19.57 1.74 -2.29
N GLN A 128 -20.22 1.17 -3.30
CA GLN A 128 -21.56 1.50 -3.83
C GLN A 128 -21.65 2.88 -4.51
N LYS A 129 -21.15 3.94 -3.87
CA LYS A 129 -21.15 5.30 -4.43
C LYS A 129 -19.92 5.65 -5.24
N PHE A 130 -18.81 5.00 -4.94
CA PHE A 130 -17.53 5.21 -5.63
C PHE A 130 -16.72 3.92 -5.59
N THR A 131 -15.78 3.81 -6.52
CA THR A 131 -14.81 2.73 -6.55
C THR A 131 -13.43 3.25 -6.18
N ILE A 132 -12.63 2.40 -5.53
CA ILE A 132 -11.23 2.68 -5.23
C ILE A 132 -10.36 1.60 -5.90
N PRO A 133 -9.58 1.95 -6.94
CA PRO A 133 -8.65 1.01 -7.54
C PRO A 133 -7.46 0.73 -6.63
N VAL A 134 -7.20 -0.55 -6.39
CA VAL A 134 -6.03 -1.03 -5.65
C VAL A 134 -5.28 -2.07 -6.46
N PHE A 135 -3.96 -2.05 -6.36
CA PHE A 135 -3.09 -3.02 -7.02
C PHE A 135 -2.57 -4.01 -5.98
N ARG A 136 -2.66 -5.31 -6.27
CA ARG A 136 -1.89 -6.34 -5.57
C ARG A 136 -0.55 -6.46 -6.28
N CYS A 137 0.53 -6.18 -5.56
CA CYS A 137 1.87 -6.19 -6.10
C CYS A 137 2.73 -7.26 -5.43
N ASP A 138 3.61 -7.86 -6.21
CA ASP A 138 4.79 -8.53 -5.67
C ASP A 138 5.86 -7.46 -5.44
N TRP A 139 6.03 -7.07 -4.18
CA TRP A 139 7.04 -6.11 -3.77
C TRP A 139 8.39 -6.78 -3.60
N ILE A 140 9.46 -6.12 -4.06
CA ILE A 140 10.82 -6.62 -3.94
C ILE A 140 11.34 -6.34 -2.53
N ASP A 141 11.94 -7.37 -1.93
CA ASP A 141 12.59 -7.30 -0.64
C ASP A 141 13.86 -6.43 -0.71
N SER A 142 14.22 -5.80 0.40
CA SER A 142 15.44 -4.98 0.47
C SER A 142 16.73 -5.73 0.09
N SER A 143 16.78 -7.05 0.28
CA SER A 143 17.93 -7.89 -0.13
C SER A 143 18.03 -8.09 -1.64
N GLY A 144 16.98 -7.79 -2.40
CA GLY A 144 16.95 -7.81 -3.87
C GLY A 144 17.23 -6.45 -4.50
N LEU A 145 17.70 -5.46 -3.74
CA LEU A 145 17.96 -4.10 -4.24
C LEU A 145 19.45 -3.76 -4.07
N VAL A 146 20.08 -3.32 -5.16
CA VAL A 146 21.46 -2.83 -5.17
C VAL A 146 21.50 -1.53 -5.96
N VAL A 147 22.26 -0.55 -5.51
CA VAL A 147 22.55 0.65 -6.29
C VAL A 147 23.97 0.52 -6.84
N ASP A 148 24.11 0.62 -8.16
CA ASP A 148 25.41 0.52 -8.81
C ASP A 148 26.22 1.84 -8.69
N GLU A 149 27.45 1.82 -9.18
CA GLU A 149 28.36 2.97 -9.13
C GLU A 149 27.88 4.16 -9.98
N LEU A 150 26.96 3.93 -10.92
CA LEU A 150 26.36 4.95 -11.78
C LEU A 150 25.04 5.50 -11.21
N GLY A 151 24.57 4.95 -10.08
CA GLY A 151 23.34 5.36 -9.40
C GLY A 151 22.06 4.67 -9.91
N PHE A 152 22.16 3.66 -10.77
CA PHE A 152 21.00 2.85 -11.15
C PHE A 152 20.63 1.88 -10.03
N THR A 153 19.33 1.70 -9.81
CA THR A 153 18.84 0.66 -8.89
C THR A 153 18.65 -0.64 -9.67
N LEU A 154 19.48 -1.63 -9.35
CA LEU A 154 19.35 -3.00 -9.82
C LEU A 154 18.34 -3.74 -8.94
N VAL A 155 17.41 -4.46 -9.56
CA VAL A 155 16.31 -5.13 -8.89
C VAL A 155 16.28 -6.61 -9.22
N ASP A 156 16.42 -7.49 -8.23
CA ASP A 156 16.20 -8.92 -8.35
C ASP A 156 14.71 -9.25 -8.18
N LEU A 157 14.01 -9.42 -9.31
CA LEU A 157 12.56 -9.69 -9.33
C LEU A 157 12.17 -11.03 -8.68
N SER A 158 13.13 -11.92 -8.39
CA SER A 158 12.87 -13.18 -7.68
C SER A 158 12.76 -13.00 -6.17
N LYS A 159 13.29 -11.90 -5.62
CA LYS A 159 13.33 -11.62 -4.17
C LYS A 159 12.06 -10.95 -3.69
N ILE A 160 10.94 -11.68 -3.72
CA ILE A 160 9.64 -11.14 -3.29
C ILE A 160 9.56 -11.06 -1.76
N GLY A 161 9.36 -9.85 -1.24
CA GLY A 161 9.13 -9.51 0.16
C GLY A 161 7.67 -9.11 0.45
N HIS A 162 7.44 -8.51 1.63
CA HIS A 162 6.18 -7.85 2.01
C HIS A 162 4.88 -8.65 1.76
N ARG A 163 4.91 -9.98 1.92
CA ARG A 163 3.76 -10.88 1.61
C ARG A 163 2.48 -10.59 2.41
N ASN A 164 2.60 -9.91 3.56
CA ASN A 164 1.46 -9.53 4.40
C ASN A 164 0.91 -8.13 4.06
N ASP A 165 1.54 -7.39 3.15
CA ASP A 165 1.19 -6.00 2.81
C ASP A 165 1.41 -5.77 1.31
N GLN A 166 0.61 -6.44 0.49
CA GLN A 166 0.76 -6.46 -0.97
C GLN A 166 -0.08 -5.41 -1.70
N PHE A 167 -1.01 -4.76 -1.01
CA PHE A 167 -1.98 -3.87 -1.64
C PHE A 167 -1.56 -2.41 -1.55
N VAL A 168 -1.74 -1.67 -2.64
CA VAL A 168 -1.48 -0.24 -2.71
C VAL A 168 -2.59 0.46 -3.49
N LEU A 169 -2.90 1.71 -3.14
CA LEU A 169 -3.80 2.52 -3.96
C LEU A 169 -3.14 2.82 -5.31
N ALA A 170 -3.88 2.63 -6.40
CA ALA A 170 -3.38 2.94 -7.74
C ALA A 170 -2.93 4.41 -7.89
N SER A 171 -3.51 5.31 -7.09
CA SER A 171 -3.18 6.74 -7.09
C SER A 171 -1.86 7.09 -6.39
N GLN A 172 -1.26 6.16 -5.64
CA GLN A 172 -0.05 6.41 -4.84
C GLN A 172 1.23 5.90 -5.51
N VAL A 173 1.11 5.06 -6.54
CA VAL A 173 2.27 4.50 -7.25
C VAL A 173 2.65 5.34 -8.47
N LYS A 174 3.92 5.25 -8.83
CA LYS A 174 4.43 5.67 -10.13
C LYS A 174 4.63 4.44 -11.00
N GLN A 175 4.27 4.52 -12.28
CA GLN A 175 4.65 3.49 -13.25
C GLN A 175 6.15 3.57 -13.51
N ILE A 176 6.80 2.41 -13.54
CA ILE A 176 8.19 2.23 -13.93
C ILE A 176 8.29 1.03 -14.88
N PHE A 177 9.45 0.88 -15.50
CA PHE A 177 9.82 -0.31 -16.26
C PHE A 177 11.16 -0.83 -15.75
N PHE A 178 11.35 -2.14 -15.85
CA PHE A 178 12.55 -2.90 -15.53
C PHE A 178 13.24 -3.30 -16.83
N VAL A 179 14.57 -3.24 -16.85
CA VAL A 179 15.38 -3.55 -18.03
C VAL A 179 16.41 -4.58 -17.64
N ASP A 180 16.37 -5.74 -18.29
CA ASP A 180 17.28 -6.83 -17.99
C ASP A 180 18.74 -6.38 -18.06
N HIS A 181 19.48 -6.66 -16.97
CA HIS A 181 20.87 -6.28 -16.89
C HIS A 181 21.72 -7.20 -17.78
N PRO A 182 22.44 -6.66 -18.79
CA PRO A 182 23.11 -7.48 -19.80
C PRO A 182 24.21 -8.39 -19.23
N MET A 183 24.78 -8.04 -18.07
CA MET A 183 25.85 -8.79 -17.42
C MET A 183 25.41 -9.66 -16.24
N HIS A 184 24.18 -9.48 -15.72
CA HIS A 184 23.70 -10.14 -14.51
C HIS A 184 22.31 -10.73 -14.71
N ARG A 185 22.26 -12.00 -15.14
CA ARG A 185 20.99 -12.72 -15.28
C ARG A 185 20.26 -12.75 -13.94
N GLY A 186 18.98 -12.34 -13.96
CA GLY A 186 18.12 -12.28 -12.77
C GLY A 186 18.00 -10.88 -12.13
N TRP A 187 18.77 -9.90 -12.62
CA TRP A 187 18.65 -8.50 -12.23
C TRP A 187 18.08 -7.67 -13.37
N SER A 188 17.15 -6.77 -13.06
CA SER A 188 16.47 -5.89 -14.01
C SER A 188 16.32 -4.47 -13.47
#